data_AF-A0A7R8YXB7-F1
#
_entry.id   AF-A0A7R8YXB7-F1
#
_cell.length_a   1.000
_cell.length_b   1.000
_cell.length_c   1.000
_cell.angle_alpha   90.00
_cell.angle_beta   90.00
_cell.angle_gamma   90.00
#
_symmetry.space_group_name_H-M   'P 1'
#
loop_
_entity.id
_entity.type
_entity.pdbx_description
1 polymer ?
#
loop_
_entity_poly.entity_id
_entity_poly.type
_entity_poly.pdbx_seq_one_letter_code
_entity_poly.pdbx_strand_id
1 'polypeptide(L)'
;MLLRRFGLILVLFVAVNGQFPEQPICNMRCGNDYQPVCVRQTDGISREFNNPCQLSLYNCQSNQKLRPNTACMRDIVQDAVRDALRRLPSASNFQLRNIREFIGALRRLARSL
;
A
#
# COMPACT_ATOMS: atom_id res chain seq x y z
N MET A 1 -30.37 28.52 27.87
CA MET A 1 -29.59 29.70 27.39
C MET A 1 -28.06 29.56 27.52
N LEU A 2 -27.53 28.65 28.35
CA LEU A 2 -26.07 28.50 28.56
C LEU A 2 -25.29 27.97 27.35
N LEU A 3 -25.81 26.97 26.61
CA LEU A 3 -25.10 26.38 25.44
C LEU A 3 -24.84 27.38 24.30
N ARG A 4 -25.73 28.36 24.10
CA ARG A 4 -25.54 29.42 23.09
C ARG A 4 -24.37 30.36 23.43
N ARG A 5 -24.14 30.61 24.73
CA ARG A 5 -23.03 31.47 25.19
C ARG A 5 -21.68 30.76 25.06
N PHE A 6 -21.61 29.47 25.34
CA PHE A 6 -20.40 28.68 25.13
C PHE A 6 -20.00 28.60 23.65
N GLY A 7 -20.96 28.41 22.74
CA GLY A 7 -20.69 28.42 21.29
C GLY A 7 -20.11 29.76 20.81
N LEU A 8 -20.65 30.88 21.30
CA LEU A 8 -20.16 32.22 20.97
C LEU A 8 -18.75 32.48 21.50
N ILE A 9 -18.46 32.05 22.72
CA ILE A 9 -17.12 32.17 23.32
C ILE A 9 -16.10 31.34 22.52
N LEU A 10 -16.46 30.14 22.06
CA LEU A 10 -15.57 29.28 21.29
C LEU A 10 -15.30 29.83 19.89
N VAL A 11 -16.32 30.38 19.22
CA VAL A 11 -16.17 31.08 17.93
C VAL A 11 -15.31 32.34 18.07
N LEU A 12 -15.51 33.13 19.13
CA LEU A 12 -14.68 34.30 19.41
C LEU A 12 -13.23 33.89 19.72
N PHE A 13 -13.02 32.81 20.47
CA PHE A 13 -11.66 32.34 20.76
C PHE A 13 -10.92 31.90 19.50
N VAL A 14 -11.59 31.18 18.58
CA VAL A 14 -10.99 30.80 17.28
C VAL A 14 -10.79 32.01 16.37
N ALA A 15 -11.72 32.97 16.33
CA ALA A 15 -11.61 34.18 15.52
C ALA A 15 -10.52 35.15 16.01
N VAL A 16 -10.31 35.23 17.33
CA VAL A 16 -9.28 36.08 17.95
C VAL A 16 -7.89 35.43 17.87
N ASN A 17 -7.80 34.10 18.01
CA ASN A 17 -6.51 33.40 18.05
C ASN A 17 -6.09 32.74 16.72
N GLY A 18 -6.94 32.78 15.68
CA GLY A 18 -6.54 32.54 14.29
C GLY A 18 -5.79 31.23 14.00
N GLN A 19 -5.98 30.19 14.80
CA GLN A 19 -5.32 28.90 14.59
C GLN A 19 -6.16 28.04 13.63
N PHE A 20 -6.05 28.35 12.34
CA PHE A 20 -6.39 27.39 11.31
C PHE A 20 -5.27 26.34 11.25
N PRO A 21 -5.58 25.03 11.17
CA PRO A 21 -4.54 24.04 10.93
C PRO A 21 -3.92 24.33 9.56
N GLU A 22 -2.70 24.85 9.55
CA GLU A 22 -1.90 24.95 8.32
C GLU A 22 -1.70 23.53 7.80
N GLN A 23 -2.38 23.21 6.69
CA GLN A 23 -2.14 21.95 6.00
C GLN A 23 -0.72 21.99 5.42
N PRO A 24 0.09 20.94 5.59
CA PRO A 24 1.44 20.93 5.06
C PRO A 24 1.40 21.09 3.54
N ILE A 25 2.21 22.02 3.02
CA ILE A 25 2.32 22.27 1.59
C ILE A 25 3.12 21.14 0.96
N CYS A 26 2.43 20.16 0.36
CA CYS A 26 3.03 18.97 -0.24
C CYS A 26 3.29 19.14 -1.75
N ASN A 27 4.11 20.12 -2.13
CA ASN A 27 4.30 20.53 -3.53
C ASN A 27 5.53 19.89 -4.21
N MET A 28 6.01 18.76 -3.69
CA MET A 28 7.24 18.14 -4.17
C MET A 28 7.00 17.44 -5.52
N ARG A 29 7.89 17.68 -6.50
CA ARG A 29 7.92 16.93 -7.75
C ARG A 29 8.95 15.81 -7.63
N CYS A 30 8.56 14.61 -8.03
CA CYS A 30 9.45 13.44 -8.06
C CYS A 30 9.88 13.13 -9.49
N GLY A 31 11.16 12.77 -9.65
CA GLY A 31 11.66 12.20 -10.89
C GLY A 31 11.08 10.81 -11.16
N ASN A 32 11.38 10.28 -12.35
CA ASN A 32 10.96 8.95 -12.79
C ASN A 32 12.02 7.88 -12.50
N ASP A 33 13.06 8.21 -11.75
CA ASP A 33 14.09 7.26 -11.34
C ASP A 33 13.43 6.14 -10.53
N TYR A 34 13.59 4.89 -10.98
CA TYR A 34 13.02 3.73 -10.33
C TYR A 34 13.99 3.21 -9.27
N GLN A 35 13.58 3.34 -8.01
CA GLN A 35 14.30 2.90 -6.82
C GLN A 35 13.30 2.40 -5.79
N PRO A 36 12.71 1.21 -6.00
CA PRO A 36 11.51 0.80 -5.29
C PRO A 36 11.71 0.76 -3.79
N VAL A 37 10.74 1.32 -3.05
CA VAL A 37 10.69 1.25 -1.59
C VAL A 37 9.39 0.60 -1.17
N CYS A 38 9.52 -0.46 -0.39
CA CYS A 38 8.37 -1.13 0.22
C CYS A 38 8.17 -0.60 1.64
N VAL A 39 6.91 -0.38 2.02
CA VAL A 39 6.50 -0.01 3.38
C VAL A 39 5.36 -0.91 3.84
N ARG A 40 5.23 -1.07 5.16
CA ARG A 40 4.08 -1.72 5.77
C ARG A 40 3.23 -0.66 6.46
N GLN A 41 1.98 -0.54 6.04
CA GLN A 41 1.02 0.42 6.59
C GLN A 41 0.52 -0.04 7.97
N THR A 42 -0.13 0.87 8.70
CA THR A 42 -0.67 0.61 10.05
C THR A 42 -1.80 -0.42 10.07
N ASP A 43 -2.49 -0.59 8.94
CA ASP A 43 -3.49 -1.64 8.71
C ASP A 43 -2.86 -3.02 8.39
N GLY A 44 -1.53 -3.07 8.33
CA GLY A 44 -0.78 -4.28 8.01
C GLY A 44 -0.59 -4.56 6.52
N ILE A 45 -1.10 -3.68 5.65
CA ILE A 45 -0.96 -3.84 4.19
C ILE A 45 0.43 -3.39 3.75
N SER A 46 1.09 -4.24 2.97
CA SER A 46 2.38 -3.93 2.34
C SER A 46 2.14 -3.18 1.03
N ARG A 47 2.83 -2.06 0.84
CA ARG A 47 2.73 -1.23 -0.36
C ARG A 47 4.12 -0.87 -0.87
N GLU A 48 4.28 -0.91 -2.19
CA GLU A 48 5.49 -0.47 -2.87
C GLU A 48 5.29 0.91 -3.49
N PHE A 49 6.32 1.74 -3.40
CA PHE A 49 6.42 3.03 -4.09
C PHE A 49 7.59 2.96 -5.08
N ASN A 50 7.42 3.58 -6.25
CA ASN A 50 8.43 3.52 -7.32
C ASN A 50 9.78 4.11 -6.91
N ASN A 51 9.78 5.10 -6.01
CA ASN A 51 10.98 5.69 -5.46
C ASN A 51 10.76 6.33 -4.07
N PRO A 52 11.85 6.66 -3.33
CA PRO A 52 11.76 7.28 -2.02
C PRO A 52 11.06 8.64 -2.03
N CYS A 53 11.17 9.40 -3.13
CA CYS A 53 10.48 10.68 -3.27
C CYS A 53 8.96 10.50 -3.27
N GLN A 54 8.44 9.51 -4.01
CA GLN A 54 7.00 9.22 -4.03
C GLN A 54 6.49 8.79 -2.65
N LEU A 55 7.29 8.04 -1.88
CA LEU A 55 6.95 7.71 -0.49
C LEU A 55 6.88 8.96 0.39
N SER A 56 7.85 9.88 0.28
CA SER A 56 7.85 11.14 1.04
C SER A 56 6.67 12.03 0.68
N LEU A 57 6.32 12.13 -0.61
CA LEU A 57 5.15 12.86 -1.08
C LEU A 57 3.86 12.26 -0.49
N TYR A 58 3.74 10.94 -0.52
CA TYR A 58 2.59 10.25 0.06
C TYR A 58 2.48 10.48 1.57
N ASN A 59 3.59 10.40 2.30
CA ASN A 59 3.65 10.69 3.74
C ASN A 59 3.18 12.11 4.04
N CYS A 60 3.61 13.09 3.24
CA CYS A 60 3.17 14.47 3.36
C CYS A 60 1.66 14.61 3.13
N GLN A 61 1.16 14.11 2.00
CA GLN A 61 -0.25 14.27 1.59
C GLN A 61 -1.23 13.53 2.49
N SER A 62 -0.83 12.35 2.99
CA SER A 62 -1.68 11.50 3.82
C SER A 62 -1.47 11.76 5.31
N ASN A 63 -0.58 12.69 5.68
CA ASN A 63 -0.13 12.94 7.04
C ASN A 63 0.30 11.65 7.77
N GLN A 64 1.01 10.78 7.03
CA GLN A 64 1.54 9.52 7.53
C GLN A 64 3.06 9.60 7.71
N LYS A 65 3.61 8.69 8.52
CA LYS A 65 5.06 8.55 8.75
C LYS A 65 5.51 7.13 8.45
N LEU A 66 5.23 6.66 7.24
CA LEU A 66 5.65 5.35 6.79
C LEU A 66 7.17 5.32 6.58
N ARG A 67 7.79 4.21 6.99
CA ARG A 67 9.23 3.97 6.82
C ARG A 67 9.46 2.75 5.95
N PRO A 68 10.54 2.74 5.14
CA PRO A 68 10.94 1.57 4.38
C PRO A 68 11.06 0.35 5.29
N ASN A 69 10.51 -0.77 4.84
CA ASN A 69 10.58 -2.04 5.53
C ASN A 69 11.10 -3.11 4.56
N THR A 70 12.31 -3.61 4.78
CA THR A 70 12.91 -4.64 3.93
C THR A 70 12.17 -5.98 4.01
N ALA A 71 11.45 -6.24 5.10
CA ALA A 71 10.66 -7.45 5.26
C ALA A 71 9.40 -7.46 4.38
N CYS A 72 8.80 -6.30 4.07
CA CYS A 72 7.54 -6.28 3.32
C CYS A 72 7.69 -6.66 1.85
N MET A 73 8.92 -6.61 1.31
CA MET A 73 9.22 -7.16 -0.01
C MET A 73 8.96 -8.67 -0.06
N ARG A 74 9.19 -9.38 1.05
CA ARG A 74 8.87 -10.82 1.14
C ARG A 74 7.36 -11.06 1.14
N ASP A 75 6.59 -10.22 1.82
CA ASP A 75 5.13 -10.35 1.88
C ASP A 75 4.52 -10.25 0.47
N ILE A 76 4.92 -9.23 -0.32
CA ILE A 76 4.44 -9.02 -1.69
C ILE A 76 4.74 -10.24 -2.57
N VAL A 77 5.96 -10.77 -2.50
CA VAL A 77 6.36 -11.95 -3.29
C VAL A 77 5.61 -13.20 -2.82
N GLN A 78 5.48 -13.41 -1.51
CA GLN A 78 4.79 -14.57 -0.97
C GLN A 78 3.30 -14.56 -1.31
N ASP A 79 2.66 -13.40 -1.29
CA ASP A 79 1.24 -13.27 -1.65
C ASP A 79 1.04 -13.55 -3.15
N ALA A 80 1.92 -13.03 -4.02
CA ALA A 80 1.90 -13.36 -5.44
C ALA A 80 2.08 -14.87 -5.70
N VAL A 81 3.01 -15.51 -4.99
CA VAL A 81 3.23 -16.97 -5.07
C VAL A 81 2.00 -17.72 -4.58
N ARG A 82 1.38 -17.31 -3.47
CA ARG A 82 0.19 -17.96 -2.93
C ARG A 82 -0.99 -17.86 -3.90
N ASP A 83 -1.18 -16.70 -4.54
CA ASP A 83 -2.21 -16.51 -5.55
C ASP A 83 -1.96 -17.35 -6.80
N ALA A 84 -0.70 -17.44 -7.25
CA ALA A 84 -0.32 -18.34 -8.33
C ALA A 84 -0.61 -19.81 -7.97
N LEU A 85 -0.27 -20.24 -6.75
CA LEU A 85 -0.55 -21.59 -6.25
C LEU A 85 -2.05 -21.87 -6.15
N ARG A 86 -2.88 -20.89 -5.79
CA ARG A 86 -4.35 -21.05 -5.76
C ARG A 86 -4.96 -21.23 -7.14
N ARG A 87 -4.34 -20.64 -8.18
CA ARG A 87 -4.77 -20.83 -9.57
C ARG A 87 -4.29 -22.16 -10.15
N LEU A 88 -3.39 -22.87 -9.47
CA LEU A 88 -3.06 -24.22 -9.88
C LEU A 88 -4.30 -25.10 -9.68
N PRO A 89 -4.67 -25.90 -10.69
CA PRO A 89 -5.72 -26.89 -10.52
C PRO A 89 -5.33 -27.82 -9.37
N SER A 90 -6.23 -27.98 -8.39
CA SER A 90 -6.06 -28.96 -7.32
C SER A 90 -5.75 -30.32 -7.93
N ALA A 91 -4.57 -30.85 -7.61
CA ALA A 91 -4.09 -32.16 -8.06
C ALA A 91 -4.97 -33.33 -7.56
N SER A 92 -6.05 -33.07 -6.81
CA SER A 92 -6.94 -34.08 -6.25
C SER A 92 -7.79 -34.82 -7.28
N ASN A 93 -7.95 -34.31 -8.51
CA ASN A 93 -8.63 -35.03 -9.60
C ASN A 93 -7.72 -35.36 -10.80
N PHE A 94 -6.44 -35.01 -10.74
CA PHE A 94 -5.50 -35.41 -11.77
C PHE A 94 -4.97 -36.80 -11.41
N GLN A 95 -5.55 -37.84 -12.01
CA GLN A 95 -4.87 -39.13 -12.16
C GLN A 95 -3.55 -38.86 -12.91
N LEU A 96 -2.47 -38.55 -12.18
CA LEU A 96 -1.11 -38.39 -12.69
C LEU A 96 -0.64 -39.75 -13.20
N ARG A 97 -1.09 -40.16 -14.39
CA ARG A 97 -0.53 -41.33 -15.10
C ARG A 97 0.80 -41.01 -15.79
N ASN A 98 1.19 -39.73 -15.92
CA ASN A 98 2.46 -39.38 -16.55
C ASN A 98 2.98 -37.99 -16.19
N ILE A 99 4.26 -37.91 -15.81
CA ILE A 99 5.02 -36.67 -15.53
C ILE A 99 5.00 -35.69 -16.72
N ARG A 100 4.89 -36.19 -17.95
CA ARG A 100 4.80 -35.39 -19.18
C ARG A 100 3.59 -34.45 -19.21
N GLU A 101 2.44 -34.90 -18.71
CA GLU A 101 1.21 -34.09 -18.66
C GLU A 101 1.35 -32.93 -17.68
N PHE A 102 1.96 -33.18 -16.52
CA PHE A 102 2.20 -32.17 -15.50
C PHE A 102 3.16 -31.08 -15.98
N ILE A 103 4.27 -31.47 -16.61
CA ILE A 103 5.22 -30.53 -17.23
C ILE A 103 4.54 -29.76 -18.37
N GLY A 104 3.65 -30.41 -19.13
CA GLY A 104 2.87 -29.78 -20.19
C GLY A 104 1.88 -28.72 -19.68
N ALA A 105 1.23 -28.98 -18.54
CA ALA A 105 0.34 -28.03 -17.88
C ALA A 105 1.11 -26.81 -17.33
N LEU A 106 2.24 -27.06 -16.66
CA LEU A 106 3.12 -25.99 -16.17
C LEU A 106 3.63 -25.09 -17.31
N ARG A 107 4.03 -25.68 -18.45
CA ARG A 107 4.45 -24.92 -19.64
C ARG A 107 3.33 -24.14 -20.31
N ARG A 108 2.06 -24.55 -20.15
CA ARG A 108 0.91 -23.77 -20.67
C ARG A 108 0.64 -22.58 -19.77
N LEU A 109 0.67 -22.77 -18.46
CA LEU A 109 0.51 -21.69 -17.48
C LEU A 109 1.63 -20.63 -17.59
N ALA A 110 2.88 -21.06 -17.78
CA ALA A 110 4.01 -20.15 -17.97
C ALA A 110 3.95 -19.33 -19.27
N ARG A 111 3.08 -19.72 -20.23
CA ARG A 111 2.89 -18.99 -21.50
C ARG A 111 1.69 -18.04 -21.47
N SER A 112 0.85 -18.10 -20.44
CA SER A 112 -0.33 -17.23 -20.26
C SER A 112 -0.11 -16.10 -19.24
N LEU A 113 1.10 -16.03 -18.68
CA LEU A 113 1.63 -14.93 -17.86
C LEU A 113 2.54 -14.07 -18.74
#